data_AF-A0A0G0Q866-F1
#
_entry.id   AF-A0A0G0Q866-F1
#
_cell.length_a   1.000
_cell.length_b   1.000
_cell.length_c   1.000
_cell.angle_alpha   90.00
_cell.angle_beta   90.00
_cell.angle_gamma   90.00
#
_symmetry.space_group_name_H-M   'P 1'
#
loop_
_entity.id
_entity.type
_entity.pdbx_description
1 polymer ?
#
loop_
_entity_poly.entity_id
_entity_poly.type
_entity_poly.pdbx_seq_one_letter_code
_entity_poly.pdbx_strand_id
1 'polypeptide(L)'
;MDKSHQGFYFGRFQPFSTKHLDIVRQIIGENPDMKLSVCVAGWTGERDRNNFLFGEEVAHITRLSLLDVGLDNRAGVLVVELRPEWSLEESIARVLPKTENISAFSGSDKTLGALEMLTSAGLSLRIVRLEDDDVTPPRSREIRESLLKGNGDWMSAVTDSTAQYLSQLWVRTRIMSLPEGGTKRPWASEGNISLQGSERR
;
A
#
# COMPACT_ATOMS: atom_id res chain seq x y z
N MET A 1 -22.29 15.69 -17.11
CA MET A 1 -21.36 14.57 -16.86
C MET A 1 -20.94 14.68 -15.42
N ASP A 2 -21.39 13.76 -14.58
CA ASP A 2 -20.97 13.71 -13.18
C ASP A 2 -19.48 13.35 -13.16
N LYS A 3 -18.62 14.29 -12.78
CA LYS A 3 -17.17 14.05 -12.71
C LYS A 3 -16.92 13.21 -11.46
N SER A 4 -17.03 11.88 -11.62
CA SER A 4 -16.80 10.91 -10.55
C SER A 4 -15.50 11.24 -9.80
N HIS A 5 -15.60 11.62 -8.52
CA HIS A 5 -14.43 11.89 -7.69
C HIS A 5 -13.73 10.57 -7.38
N GLN A 6 -12.43 10.48 -7.68
CA GLN A 6 -11.66 9.25 -7.51
C GLN A 6 -10.58 9.42 -6.45
N GLY A 7 -10.54 8.48 -5.50
CA GLY A 7 -9.52 8.41 -4.46
C GLY A 7 -8.51 7.32 -4.75
N PHE A 8 -7.24 7.56 -4.46
CA PHE A 8 -6.17 6.57 -4.56
C PHE A 8 -5.37 6.54 -3.26
N TYR A 9 -5.48 5.46 -2.49
CA TYR A 9 -4.73 5.27 -1.25
C TYR A 9 -3.52 4.35 -1.49
N PHE A 10 -2.32 4.92 -1.48
CA PHE A 10 -1.08 4.22 -1.83
C PHE A 10 -0.40 3.62 -0.61
N GLY A 11 -0.01 2.34 -0.71
CA GLY A 11 0.74 1.67 0.34
C GLY A 11 1.36 0.35 -0.09
N ARG A 12 2.28 -0.16 0.75
CA ARG A 12 2.87 -1.50 0.56
C ARG A 12 2.02 -2.60 1.20
N PHE A 13 1.36 -2.25 2.31
CA PHE A 13 0.50 -3.13 3.11
C PHE A 13 1.12 -4.51 3.41
N GLN A 14 2.26 -4.53 4.13
CA GLN A 14 3.07 -5.73 4.40
C GLN A 14 3.01 -6.13 5.90
N PRO A 15 1.92 -6.73 6.39
CA PRO A 15 0.68 -7.08 5.68
C PRO A 15 -0.40 -5.96 5.75
N PHE A 16 -1.54 -6.18 5.09
CA PHE A 16 -2.74 -5.33 5.26
C PHE A 16 -3.30 -5.53 6.67
N SER A 17 -3.58 -4.44 7.38
CA SER A 17 -3.83 -4.44 8.82
C SER A 17 -5.13 -3.72 9.17
N THR A 18 -5.59 -3.83 10.41
CA THR A 18 -6.78 -3.10 10.88
C THR A 18 -6.59 -1.59 10.76
N LYS A 19 -5.41 -1.05 11.09
CA LYS A 19 -5.07 0.38 10.88
C LYS A 19 -5.27 0.82 9.42
N HIS A 20 -4.85 0.00 8.44
CA HIS A 20 -5.07 0.33 7.03
C HIS A 20 -6.56 0.31 6.66
N LEU A 21 -7.32 -0.64 7.22
CA LEU A 21 -8.77 -0.71 7.01
C LEU A 21 -9.51 0.48 7.63
N ASP A 22 -9.07 0.96 8.79
CA ASP A 22 -9.66 2.11 9.46
C ASP A 22 -9.39 3.41 8.68
N ILE A 23 -8.20 3.55 8.10
CA ILE A 23 -7.89 4.63 7.15
C ILE A 23 -8.83 4.55 5.93
N VAL A 24 -9.04 3.36 5.37
CA VAL A 24 -9.99 3.18 4.25
C VAL A 24 -11.41 3.63 4.65
N ARG A 25 -11.89 3.23 5.83
CA ARG A 25 -13.19 3.64 6.37
C ARG A 25 -13.28 5.15 6.55
N GLN A 26 -12.25 5.76 7.13
CA GLN A 26 -12.18 7.20 7.35
C GLN A 26 -12.28 7.95 6.01
N ILE A 27 -11.43 7.58 5.04
CA ILE A 27 -11.39 8.22 3.72
C ILE A 27 -12.77 8.13 3.04
N ILE A 28 -13.42 6.96 3.06
CA ILE A 28 -14.75 6.74 2.46
C ILE A 28 -15.85 7.51 3.20
N GLY A 29 -15.77 7.57 4.54
CA GLY A 29 -16.74 8.28 5.38
C GLY A 29 -16.69 9.79 5.20
N GLU A 30 -15.48 10.34 5.06
CA GLU A 30 -15.26 11.78 4.80
C GLU A 30 -15.59 12.17 3.35
N ASN A 31 -15.67 11.21 2.43
CA ASN A 31 -15.87 11.44 0.99
C ASN A 31 -16.98 10.52 0.42
N PRO A 32 -18.27 10.81 0.70
CA PRO A 32 -19.39 9.93 0.38
C PRO A 32 -19.58 9.68 -1.13
N ASP A 33 -19.21 10.64 -1.98
CA ASP A 33 -19.37 10.53 -3.44
C ASP A 33 -18.11 9.96 -4.14
N MET A 34 -17.09 9.60 -3.37
CA MET A 34 -15.84 9.06 -3.89
C MET A 34 -15.87 7.54 -4.02
N LYS A 35 -15.30 7.04 -5.13
CA LYS A 35 -14.80 5.66 -5.25
C LYS A 35 -13.32 5.64 -4.90
N LEU A 36 -12.93 4.78 -3.97
CA LEU A 36 -11.54 4.64 -3.53
C LEU A 36 -10.86 3.45 -4.22
N SER A 37 -9.61 3.62 -4.63
CA SER A 37 -8.73 2.52 -5.02
C SER A 37 -7.62 2.38 -3.98
N VAL A 38 -7.50 1.23 -3.35
CA VAL A 38 -6.34 0.88 -2.51
C VAL A 38 -5.22 0.41 -3.43
N CYS A 39 -4.22 1.26 -3.61
CA CYS A 39 -3.10 1.10 -4.51
C CYS A 39 -1.96 0.36 -3.82
N VAL A 40 -1.88 -0.94 -4.08
CA VAL A 40 -0.88 -1.85 -3.53
C VAL A 40 0.39 -1.81 -4.38
N ALA A 41 1.53 -1.61 -3.75
CA ALA A 41 2.83 -1.75 -4.41
C ALA A 41 2.99 -3.17 -5.00
N GLY A 42 3.05 -3.26 -6.33
CA GLY A 42 3.15 -4.49 -7.13
C GLY A 42 4.53 -5.14 -7.12
N TRP A 43 5.11 -5.30 -5.94
CA TRP A 43 6.49 -5.78 -5.82
C TRP A 43 6.62 -7.29 -6.03
N THR A 44 7.66 -7.68 -6.76
CA THR A 44 7.97 -9.05 -7.21
C THR A 44 9.42 -9.50 -6.96
N GLY A 45 10.23 -8.70 -6.27
CA GLY A 45 11.65 -9.00 -6.00
C GLY A 45 11.89 -10.09 -4.93
N GLU A 46 13.11 -10.15 -4.39
CA GLU A 46 13.50 -11.16 -3.39
C GLU A 46 12.86 -10.96 -2.01
N ARG A 47 12.27 -12.03 -1.47
CA ARG A 47 11.59 -12.00 -0.16
C ARG A 47 12.58 -11.96 0.98
N ASP A 48 12.26 -11.12 1.96
CA ASP A 48 12.95 -11.02 3.23
C ASP A 48 11.93 -10.78 4.36
N ARG A 49 12.38 -10.76 5.62
CA ARG A 49 11.50 -10.60 6.80
C ARG A 49 10.75 -9.26 6.85
N ASN A 50 11.15 -8.24 6.09
CA ASN A 50 10.46 -6.95 5.94
C ASN A 50 9.45 -6.91 4.78
N ASN A 51 9.45 -7.93 3.93
CA ASN A 51 9.01 -7.90 2.54
C ASN A 51 8.51 -9.27 2.09
N PHE A 52 7.79 -9.92 2.98
CA PHE A 52 7.53 -11.35 2.92
C PHE A 52 6.29 -11.71 2.08
N LEU A 53 5.53 -10.73 1.58
CA LEU A 53 4.43 -10.92 0.62
C LEU A 53 4.76 -10.24 -0.72
N PHE A 54 4.33 -10.84 -1.83
CA PHE A 54 4.29 -10.18 -3.13
C PHE A 54 3.11 -9.22 -3.23
N GLY A 55 3.18 -8.27 -4.16
CA GLY A 55 2.11 -7.30 -4.40
C GLY A 55 0.76 -7.95 -4.68
N GLU A 56 0.74 -9.04 -5.46
CA GLU A 56 -0.49 -9.79 -5.74
C GLU A 56 -1.07 -10.49 -4.50
N GLU A 57 -0.21 -11.03 -3.62
CA GLU A 57 -0.68 -11.64 -2.36
C GLU A 57 -1.31 -10.57 -1.47
N VAL A 58 -0.66 -9.42 -1.34
CA VAL A 58 -1.21 -8.28 -0.61
C VAL A 58 -2.52 -7.81 -1.23
N ALA A 59 -2.59 -7.66 -2.55
CA ALA A 59 -3.79 -7.21 -3.24
C ALA A 59 -4.95 -8.19 -3.06
N HIS A 60 -4.69 -9.49 -3.12
CA HIS A 60 -5.67 -10.53 -2.85
C HIS A 60 -6.22 -10.42 -1.42
N ILE A 61 -5.33 -10.34 -0.42
CA ILE A 61 -5.70 -10.21 1.00
C ILE A 61 -6.49 -8.92 1.24
N THR A 62 -6.08 -7.81 0.65
CA THR A 62 -6.79 -6.53 0.75
C THR A 62 -8.19 -6.62 0.15
N ARG A 63 -8.37 -7.28 -1.02
CA ARG A 63 -9.71 -7.47 -1.61
C ARG A 63 -10.63 -8.25 -0.68
N LEU A 64 -10.16 -9.36 -0.13
CA LEU A 64 -10.92 -10.15 0.83
C LEU A 64 -11.24 -9.35 2.09
N SER A 65 -10.26 -8.59 2.60
CA SER A 65 -10.44 -7.74 3.79
C SER A 65 -11.50 -6.65 3.59
N LEU A 66 -11.62 -6.10 2.38
CA LEU A 66 -12.68 -5.13 2.05
C LEU A 66 -14.04 -5.81 1.94
N LEU A 67 -14.08 -7.01 1.37
CA LEU A 67 -15.29 -7.83 1.25
C LEU A 67 -15.83 -8.23 2.63
N ASP A 68 -14.97 -8.64 3.56
CA ASP A 68 -15.34 -9.05 4.93
C ASP A 68 -16.16 -7.99 5.66
N VAL A 69 -15.95 -6.71 5.32
CA VAL A 69 -16.62 -5.57 5.96
C VAL A 69 -17.58 -4.83 5.03
N GLY A 70 -17.88 -5.40 3.85
CA GLY A 70 -18.86 -4.86 2.89
C GLY A 70 -18.45 -3.52 2.27
N LEU A 71 -17.15 -3.26 2.10
CA LEU A 71 -16.62 -2.04 1.48
C LEU A 71 -16.24 -2.24 0.00
N ASP A 72 -16.36 -3.44 -0.55
CA ASP A 72 -16.00 -3.81 -1.92
C ASP A 72 -16.78 -3.03 -3.01
N ASN A 73 -17.98 -2.54 -2.68
CA ASN A 73 -18.76 -1.67 -3.55
C ASN A 73 -18.27 -0.21 -3.58
N ARG A 74 -17.47 0.23 -2.60
CA ARG A 74 -16.99 1.61 -2.44
C ARG A 74 -15.47 1.72 -2.61
N ALA A 75 -14.74 0.64 -2.35
CA ALA A 75 -13.30 0.54 -2.50
C ALA A 75 -12.90 -0.65 -3.37
N GLY A 76 -12.07 -0.38 -4.38
CA GLY A 76 -11.37 -1.39 -5.17
C GLY A 76 -9.91 -1.53 -4.76
N VAL A 77 -9.22 -2.50 -5.37
CA VAL A 77 -7.77 -2.72 -5.17
C VAL A 77 -7.06 -2.70 -6.51
N LEU A 78 -6.08 -1.81 -6.63
CA LEU A 78 -5.22 -1.67 -7.80
C LEU A 78 -3.79 -2.06 -7.42
N VAL A 79 -3.13 -2.82 -8.30
CA VAL A 79 -1.71 -3.12 -8.15
C VAL A 79 -0.93 -2.09 -8.95
N VAL A 80 -0.05 -1.36 -8.28
CA VAL A 80 0.86 -0.42 -8.93
C VAL A 80 2.10 -1.18 -9.33
N GLU A 81 2.22 -1.45 -10.63
CA GLU A 81 3.37 -2.15 -11.18
C GLU A 81 4.67 -1.38 -10.90
N LEU A 82 5.68 -2.08 -10.40
CA LEU A 82 7.00 -1.52 -10.11
C LEU A 82 8.04 -2.22 -10.98
N ARG A 83 8.79 -1.46 -11.79
CA ARG A 83 9.82 -2.00 -12.67
C ARG A 83 11.18 -1.32 -12.49
N PRO A 84 12.30 -2.03 -12.68
CA PRO A 84 13.66 -1.46 -12.59
C PRO A 84 13.84 -0.21 -13.46
N GLU A 85 13.23 -0.22 -14.64
CA GLU A 85 13.32 0.86 -15.61
C GLU A 85 12.41 2.06 -15.33
N TRP A 86 11.47 1.97 -14.40
CA TRP A 86 10.48 3.01 -14.13
C TRP A 86 10.80 3.78 -12.87
N SER A 87 10.58 5.09 -12.93
CA SER A 87 10.54 5.91 -11.72
C SER A 87 9.26 5.65 -10.92
N LEU A 88 9.23 6.11 -9.67
CA LEU A 88 8.03 5.99 -8.84
C LEU A 88 6.88 6.84 -9.41
N GLU A 89 7.19 8.03 -9.90
CA GLU A 89 6.26 8.92 -10.60
C GLU A 89 5.68 8.20 -11.82
N GLU A 90 6.51 7.54 -12.62
CA GLU A 90 6.09 6.78 -13.80
C GLU A 90 5.17 5.61 -13.44
N SER A 91 5.46 4.94 -12.33
CA SER A 91 4.67 3.81 -11.82
C SER A 91 3.30 4.28 -11.33
N ILE A 92 3.25 5.38 -10.57
CA ILE A 92 2.02 5.98 -10.07
C ILE A 92 1.17 6.56 -11.22
N ALA A 93 1.78 7.29 -12.15
CA ALA A 93 1.08 7.90 -13.28
C ALA A 93 0.34 6.88 -14.16
N ARG A 94 0.81 5.63 -14.23
CA ARG A 94 0.18 4.55 -15.00
C ARG A 94 -1.15 4.07 -14.43
N VAL A 95 -1.35 4.17 -13.11
CA VAL A 95 -2.60 3.75 -12.47
C VAL A 95 -3.59 4.88 -12.27
N LEU A 96 -3.12 6.13 -12.38
CA LEU A 96 -3.97 7.30 -12.26
C LEU A 96 -4.71 7.57 -13.60
N PRO A 97 -6.02 7.83 -13.56
CA PRO A 97 -6.77 8.20 -14.75
C PRO A 97 -6.35 9.60 -15.23
N LYS A 98 -6.52 9.85 -16.53
CA LYS A 98 -6.38 11.19 -17.11
C LYS A 98 -7.66 11.99 -16.95
N THR A 99 -8.09 12.19 -15.70
CA THR A 99 -9.31 12.94 -15.37
C THR A 99 -9.00 14.04 -14.35
N GLU A 100 -9.84 15.06 -14.34
CA GLU A 100 -9.86 16.02 -13.24
C GLU A 100 -10.57 15.39 -12.02
N ASN A 101 -10.34 15.93 -10.82
CA ASN A 101 -10.98 15.53 -9.57
C ASN A 101 -10.45 14.21 -8.94
N ILE A 102 -9.12 14.12 -8.80
CA ILE A 102 -8.42 13.00 -8.17
C ILE A 102 -7.88 13.41 -6.80
N SER A 103 -8.15 12.60 -5.77
CA SER A 103 -7.52 12.69 -4.45
C SER A 103 -6.53 11.55 -4.26
N ALA A 104 -5.28 11.86 -3.88
CA ALA A 104 -4.25 10.87 -3.61
C ALA A 104 -3.84 10.89 -2.13
N PHE A 105 -3.93 9.74 -1.46
CA PHE A 105 -3.68 9.58 -0.04
C PHE A 105 -2.43 8.73 0.18
N SER A 106 -1.52 9.17 1.03
CA SER A 106 -0.37 8.35 1.45
C SER A 106 0.21 8.84 2.77
N GLY A 107 0.75 7.90 3.56
CA GLY A 107 1.59 8.21 4.73
C GLY A 107 3.09 8.17 4.42
N SER A 108 3.49 7.91 3.17
CA SER A 108 4.91 7.78 2.79
C SER A 108 5.44 9.04 2.13
N ASP A 109 6.49 9.65 2.69
CA ASP A 109 7.16 10.82 2.11
C ASP A 109 7.61 10.60 0.66
N LYS A 110 8.06 9.39 0.32
CA LYS A 110 8.50 9.06 -1.06
C LYS A 110 7.33 9.08 -2.04
N THR A 111 6.20 8.50 -1.65
CA THR A 111 5.00 8.52 -2.48
C THR A 111 4.44 9.93 -2.57
N LEU A 112 4.44 10.70 -1.49
CA LEU A 112 4.00 12.10 -1.48
C LEU A 112 4.87 12.96 -2.40
N GLY A 113 6.20 12.84 -2.31
CA GLY A 113 7.12 13.55 -3.21
C GLY A 113 6.90 13.18 -4.69
N ALA A 114 6.68 11.90 -5.00
CA ALA A 114 6.35 11.49 -6.37
C ALA A 114 5.01 12.06 -6.86
N LEU A 115 4.00 12.13 -6.01
CA LEU A 115 2.72 12.78 -6.33
C LEU A 115 2.89 14.28 -6.55
N GLU A 116 3.71 14.96 -5.73
CA GLU A 116 4.03 16.39 -5.89
C GLU A 116 4.75 16.67 -7.22
N MET A 117 5.67 15.80 -7.63
CA MET A 117 6.31 15.88 -8.95
C MET A 117 5.30 15.73 -10.09
N LEU A 118 4.35 14.78 -9.98
CA LEU A 118 3.30 14.61 -10.97
C LEU A 118 2.36 15.83 -11.04
N THR A 119 2.04 16.44 -9.90
CA THR A 119 1.28 17.70 -9.86
C THR A 119 2.05 18.83 -10.54
N SER A 120 3.35 18.93 -10.29
CA SER A 120 4.23 19.92 -10.92
C SER A 120 4.36 19.70 -12.44
N ALA A 121 4.22 18.45 -12.90
CA ALA A 121 4.18 18.08 -14.31
C ALA A 121 2.79 18.27 -14.97
N GLY A 122 1.83 18.86 -14.27
CA GLY A 122 0.51 19.23 -14.81
C GLY A 122 -0.63 18.27 -14.51
N LEU A 123 -0.43 17.24 -13.67
CA LEU A 123 -1.51 16.36 -13.24
C LEU A 123 -2.33 17.01 -12.11
N SER A 124 -3.65 17.13 -12.27
CA SER A 124 -4.50 17.75 -11.25
C SER A 124 -4.81 16.77 -10.11
N LEU A 125 -3.96 16.77 -9.07
CA LEU A 125 -4.10 15.91 -7.89
C LEU A 125 -4.30 16.74 -6.62
N ARG A 126 -5.31 16.38 -5.82
CA ARG A 126 -5.38 16.77 -4.41
C ARG A 126 -4.59 15.77 -3.58
N ILE A 127 -3.43 16.16 -3.10
CA ILE A 127 -2.56 15.30 -2.27
C ILE A 127 -2.99 15.45 -0.80
N VAL A 128 -3.22 14.31 -0.14
CA VAL A 128 -3.56 14.22 1.28
C VAL A 128 -2.50 13.37 1.96
N ARG A 129 -1.70 14.01 2.82
CA ARG A 129 -0.80 13.30 3.73
C ARG A 129 -1.64 12.66 4.83
N LEU A 130 -1.50 11.35 4.98
CA LEU A 130 -2.05 10.63 6.12
C LEU A 130 -1.02 10.72 7.24
N GLU A 131 -1.41 11.31 8.37
CA GLU A 131 -0.54 11.33 9.54
C GLU A 131 -0.42 9.92 10.10
N ASP A 132 0.82 9.44 10.21
CA ASP A 132 1.10 8.16 10.83
C ASP A 132 1.09 8.41 12.33
N ASP A 133 -0.10 8.36 12.93
CA ASP A 133 -0.21 8.64 14.36
C ASP A 133 0.60 7.57 15.11
N ASP A 134 1.70 8.00 15.73
CA ASP A 134 2.69 7.15 16.40
C ASP A 134 2.12 6.49 17.67
N VAL A 135 0.89 6.86 18.04
CA VAL A 135 0.23 6.56 19.32
C VAL A 135 -0.51 5.21 19.31
N THR A 136 -0.85 4.64 18.14
CA THR A 136 -1.64 3.38 18.07
C THR A 136 -0.83 2.23 17.47
N PRO A 137 -0.08 1.47 18.29
CA PRO A 137 0.51 0.21 17.87
C PRO A 137 -0.59 -0.88 17.67
N PRO A 138 -0.30 -1.94 16.90
CA PRO A 138 1.00 -2.25 16.30
C PRO A 138 1.12 -1.86 14.81
N ARG A 139 2.28 -1.31 14.44
CA ARG A 139 2.68 -1.06 13.05
C ARG A 139 2.92 -2.37 12.32
N SER A 140 2.90 -2.34 10.99
CA SER A 140 3.24 -3.53 10.18
C SER A 140 4.59 -4.16 10.53
N ARG A 141 5.56 -3.38 11.03
CA ARG A 141 6.83 -3.92 11.56
C ARG A 141 6.61 -4.81 12.79
N GLU A 142 5.85 -4.33 13.76
CA GLU A 142 5.58 -5.04 15.01
C GLU A 142 4.71 -6.28 14.75
N ILE A 143 3.77 -6.20 13.81
CA ILE A 143 3.00 -7.35 13.31
C ILE A 143 3.95 -8.44 12.75
N ARG A 144 4.91 -8.05 11.90
CA ARG A 144 5.91 -8.98 11.34
C ARG A 144 6.80 -9.59 12.42
N GLU A 145 7.28 -8.78 13.35
CA GLU A 145 8.13 -9.25 14.45
C GLU A 145 7.38 -10.24 15.35
N SER A 146 6.10 -9.97 15.66
CA SER A 146 5.23 -10.88 16.43
C SER A 146 4.95 -12.19 15.67
N LEU A 147 4.65 -12.10 14.38
CA LEU A 147 4.46 -13.27 13.50
C LEU A 147 5.71 -14.19 13.47
N LEU A 148 6.90 -13.59 13.37
CA LEU A 148 8.17 -14.31 13.35
C LEU A 148 8.53 -14.94 14.71
N LYS A 149 8.11 -14.32 15.81
CA LYS A 149 8.25 -14.89 17.16
C LYS A 149 7.29 -16.04 17.41
N GLY A 150 6.27 -16.23 16.55
CA GLY A 150 5.25 -17.25 16.71
C GLY A 150 4.21 -16.93 17.78
N ASN A 151 4.17 -15.67 18.26
CA ASN A 151 3.16 -15.22 19.22
C ASN A 151 1.81 -15.07 18.48
N GLY A 152 0.69 -15.34 19.14
CA GLY A 152 -0.65 -15.15 18.55
C GLY A 152 -1.07 -13.67 18.44
N ASP A 153 -0.36 -12.77 19.12
CA ASP A 153 -0.76 -11.38 19.34
C ASP A 153 -0.89 -10.56 18.05
N TRP A 154 -0.26 -10.98 16.95
CA TRP A 154 -0.40 -10.27 15.67
C TRP A 154 -1.78 -10.45 15.02
N MET A 155 -2.54 -11.48 15.40
CA MET A 155 -3.83 -11.77 14.76
C MET A 155 -4.85 -10.65 14.98
N SER A 156 -4.88 -10.04 16.18
CA SER A 156 -5.78 -8.92 16.49
C SER A 156 -5.40 -7.61 15.80
N ALA A 157 -4.18 -7.52 15.28
CA ALA A 157 -3.66 -6.35 14.60
C ALA A 157 -3.91 -6.33 13.10
N VAL A 158 -4.44 -7.42 12.56
CA VAL A 158 -4.74 -7.56 11.14
C VAL A 158 -6.21 -7.90 10.93
N THR A 159 -6.67 -7.75 9.70
CA THR A 159 -8.03 -8.17 9.33
C THR A 159 -8.15 -9.70 9.39
N ASP A 160 -9.36 -10.21 9.53
CA ASP A 160 -9.60 -11.67 9.59
C ASP A 160 -9.06 -12.39 8.35
N SER A 161 -9.31 -11.85 7.16
CA SER A 161 -8.72 -12.37 5.91
C SER A 161 -7.19 -12.39 5.92
N THR A 162 -6.53 -11.34 6.44
CA THR A 162 -5.07 -11.34 6.61
C THR A 162 -4.65 -12.42 7.61
N ALA A 163 -5.35 -12.53 8.75
CA ALA A 163 -5.05 -13.53 9.77
C ALA A 163 -5.16 -14.95 9.23
N GLN A 164 -6.22 -15.24 8.48
CA GLN A 164 -6.43 -16.53 7.84
C GLN A 164 -5.32 -16.84 6.82
N TYR A 165 -4.98 -15.88 5.96
CA TYR A 165 -3.92 -16.04 4.98
C TYR A 165 -2.56 -16.34 5.63
N LEU A 166 -2.17 -15.54 6.63
CA LEU A 166 -0.88 -15.68 7.32
C LEU A 166 -0.80 -16.93 8.21
N SER A 167 -1.94 -17.48 8.63
CA SER A 167 -2.01 -18.71 9.42
C SER A 167 -1.81 -19.98 8.61
N GLN A 168 -1.85 -19.90 7.27
CA GLN A 168 -1.64 -21.07 6.42
C GLN A 168 -0.22 -21.65 6.61
N LEU A 169 -0.13 -22.97 6.76
CA LEU A 169 1.12 -23.65 7.11
C LEU A 169 2.26 -23.29 6.15
N TRP A 170 2.00 -23.31 4.84
CA TRP A 170 3.00 -22.99 3.82
C TRP A 170 3.46 -21.51 3.89
N VAL A 171 2.57 -20.58 4.26
CA VAL A 171 2.94 -19.17 4.46
C VAL A 171 3.85 -19.05 5.67
N ARG A 172 3.50 -19.69 6.79
CA ARG A 172 4.32 -19.68 8.01
C ARG A 172 5.69 -20.30 7.77
N THR A 173 5.75 -21.49 7.17
CA THR A 173 7.02 -22.16 6.84
C THR A 173 7.89 -21.27 5.96
N ARG A 174 7.32 -20.65 4.93
CA ARG A 174 8.03 -19.72 4.05
C ARG A 174 8.58 -18.51 4.81
N ILE A 175 7.76 -17.86 5.65
CA ILE A 175 8.18 -16.67 6.41
C ILE A 175 9.34 -17.00 7.36
N MET A 176 9.28 -18.16 8.03
CA MET A 176 10.33 -18.60 8.96
C MET A 176 11.64 -18.95 8.24
N SER A 177 11.59 -19.35 6.96
CA SER A 177 12.78 -19.63 6.15
C SER A 177 13.38 -18.39 5.48
N LEU A 178 12.78 -17.20 5.63
CA LEU A 178 13.31 -15.98 5.02
C LEU A 178 14.59 -15.51 5.72
N PRO A 179 15.57 -15.00 4.95
CA PRO A 179 16.80 -14.46 5.52
C PRO A 179 16.52 -13.34 6.53
N GLU A 180 17.33 -13.28 7.59
CA GLU A 180 17.37 -12.14 8.50
C GLU A 180 17.95 -10.91 7.81
N GLY A 181 17.39 -9.73 8.12
CA GLY A 181 17.74 -8.50 7.42
C GLY A 181 16.89 -8.24 6.18
N GLY A 182 17.29 -7.23 5.41
CA GLY A 182 16.54 -6.66 4.30
C GLY A 182 16.31 -5.16 4.51
N THR A 183 16.69 -4.34 3.53
CA THR A 183 16.54 -2.88 3.59
C THR A 183 15.05 -2.53 3.67
N LYS A 184 14.64 -1.64 4.59
CA LYS A 184 13.26 -1.10 4.64
C LYS A 184 12.96 -0.48 3.27
N ARG A 185 12.22 -1.22 2.44
CA ARG A 185 12.14 -0.92 1.01
C ARG A 185 11.69 0.52 0.73
N PRO A 186 12.43 1.28 -0.09
CA PRO A 186 11.83 2.32 -0.91
C PRO A 186 10.68 1.71 -1.74
N TRP A 187 9.69 2.51 -2.11
CA TRP A 187 8.82 2.22 -3.24
C TRP A 187 9.67 2.25 -4.53
N ALA A 188 10.45 1.21 -4.75
CA ALA A 188 11.32 1.01 -5.91
C ALA A 188 11.49 -0.50 -6.16
N SER A 189 11.57 -0.86 -7.42
CA SER A 189 11.75 -2.21 -7.97
C SER A 189 13.01 -2.92 -7.45
N GLU A 190 14.10 -2.20 -7.19
CA GLU A 190 15.38 -2.78 -6.74
C GLU A 190 15.98 -2.10 -5.49
N GLY A 191 15.22 -1.29 -4.77
CA GLY A 191 15.73 -0.59 -3.58
C GLY A 191 16.65 0.60 -3.87
N ASN A 192 16.88 0.95 -5.14
CA ASN A 192 17.45 2.22 -5.57
C ASN A 192 16.38 3.05 -6.26
N ILE A 193 16.21 4.30 -5.82
CA ILE A 193 15.48 5.31 -6.60
C ILE A 193 16.43 5.68 -7.74
N SER A 194 16.02 5.50 -8.99
CA SER A 194 16.72 6.15 -10.11
C SER A 194 16.69 7.66 -9.87
N LEU A 195 17.84 8.23 -9.51
CA LEU A 195 18.02 9.69 -9.38
C LEU A 195 18.04 10.39 -10.74
N GLN A 196 17.88 9.66 -11.86
CA GLN A 196 18.00 10.25 -13.20
C GLN A 196 16.85 11.22 -13.56
N GLY A 197 15.82 11.35 -12.72
CA GLY A 197 14.76 12.34 -12.89
C GLY A 197 15.08 13.75 -12.37
N SER A 198 16.11 13.92 -11.52
CA SER A 198 16.42 15.22 -10.88
C SER A 198 17.43 16.09 -11.65
N GLU A 199 17.95 15.62 -12.79
CA GLU A 199 18.98 16.34 -13.57
C GLU A 199 18.53 16.71 -15.00
N ARG A 200 17.28 17.14 -15.18
CA ARG A 200 16.93 17.93 -16.37
C ARG A 200 16.31 19.26 -15.94
N ARG A 201 17.21 20.22 -15.73
CA ARG A 201 16.91 21.66 -15.88
C ARG A 201 16.78 22.00 -17.35
#